data_AF-A0A523K1R9-F1
#
_entry.id   AF-A0A523K1R9-F1
#
_cell.length_a   1.000
_cell.length_b   1.000
_cell.length_c   1.000
_cell.angle_alpha   90.00
_cell.angle_beta   90.00
_cell.angle_gamma   90.00
#
_symmetry.space_group_name_H-M   'P 1'
#
loop_
_entity.id
_entity.type
_entity.pdbx_description
1 polymer ?
#
loop_
_entity_poly.entity_id
_entity_poly.type
_entity_poly.pdbx_seq_one_letter_code
_entity_poly.pdbx_strand_id
1 'polypeptide(L)'
;MSAAKPDVLCLDLAEALDRLGDPEFTEACSPLTGSGLLVVRLAGEAPVTAPDRLEAALAGLVRLPCPTLGLLQASSPEAQALAERVDVRVKTADEVEVIARCVERSPCAALSLVQLLRHSEALDIEGGLMAESWVYSTLQAGPEFQGWLKSRSPTQPPVPNPEPAVLMHREGNTLRLRLNRPEKHNAFSAEMRDGLCEGLQLALRDDSIEAVILSGEGRSFSSGGDLDEFGSLPDPATAHAIRSTRNVARLLAACGKRVRAEVHGACVGAGIELPAFASRVVAQPDSWFQLPEIQMGLVPGAGGTVSLPRRIGRQRTAWLALSGERLDAQRALDWGLIDELR
;
A
#
# COMPACT_ATOMS: atom_id res chain seq x y z
N MET A 1 -13.24 29.14 -2.92
CA MET A 1 -12.45 29.29 -1.67
C MET A 1 -11.02 28.92 -2.04
N SER A 2 -10.07 29.85 -1.89
CA SER A 2 -8.64 29.52 -2.10
C SER A 2 -8.29 28.41 -1.11
N ALA A 3 -7.94 27.22 -1.60
CA ALA A 3 -7.37 26.20 -0.74
C ALA A 3 -6.15 26.82 -0.06
N ALA A 4 -6.09 26.75 1.27
CA ALA A 4 -4.88 27.11 1.99
C ALA A 4 -3.74 26.24 1.41
N LYS A 5 -2.56 26.84 1.21
CA LYS A 5 -1.42 26.05 0.75
C LYS A 5 -1.13 24.92 1.75
N PRO A 6 -0.68 23.76 1.26
CA PRO A 6 -0.34 22.68 2.15
C PRO A 6 0.64 23.07 3.23
N ASP A 7 0.34 22.72 4.49
CA ASP A 7 1.22 22.98 5.63
C ASP A 7 2.41 22.01 5.58
N VAL A 8 3.34 22.29 4.67
CA VAL A 8 4.49 21.45 4.32
C VAL A 8 5.76 22.10 4.85
N LEU A 9 6.44 21.38 5.73
CA LEU A 9 7.75 21.79 6.20
C LEU A 9 8.81 21.44 5.16
N CYS A 10 9.55 22.44 4.69
CA CYS A 10 10.63 22.25 3.73
C CYS A 10 11.97 22.59 4.38
N LEU A 11 12.92 21.65 4.34
CA LEU A 11 14.31 21.88 4.75
C LEU A 11 15.24 21.76 3.54
N ASP A 12 16.31 22.55 3.49
CA ASP A 12 17.46 22.23 2.66
C ASP A 12 18.35 21.14 3.29
N LEU A 13 19.39 20.72 2.57
CA LEU A 13 20.29 19.66 3.03
C LEU A 13 21.01 20.02 4.34
N ALA A 14 21.46 21.25 4.52
CA ALA A 14 22.18 21.67 5.71
C ALA A 14 21.24 21.74 6.93
N GLU A 15 20.06 22.33 6.74
CA GLU A 15 19.02 22.39 7.77
C GLU A 15 18.56 20.99 8.18
N ALA A 16 18.43 20.05 7.24
CA ALA A 16 18.08 18.67 7.55
C ALA A 16 19.16 17.99 8.41
N LEU A 17 20.44 18.17 8.09
CA LEU A 17 21.55 17.62 8.86
C LEU A 17 21.64 18.17 10.29
N ASP A 18 21.22 19.42 10.51
CA ASP A 18 21.15 20.03 11.84
C ASP A 18 19.91 19.62 12.63
N ARG A 19 18.73 19.77 12.03
CA ARG A 19 17.46 19.67 12.77
C ARG A 19 17.01 18.23 12.99
N LEU A 20 17.31 17.31 12.08
CA LEU A 20 16.89 15.91 12.23
C LEU A 20 17.61 15.20 13.38
N GLY A 21 18.80 15.66 13.76
CA GLY A 21 19.52 15.13 14.92
C GLY A 21 18.95 15.58 16.27
N ASP A 22 18.17 16.67 16.27
CA ASP A 22 17.56 17.24 17.47
C ASP A 22 16.26 16.49 17.85
N PRO A 23 16.19 15.84 19.03
CA PRO A 23 14.98 15.18 19.48
C PRO A 23 13.75 16.10 19.55
N GLU A 24 13.93 17.38 19.87
CA GLU A 24 12.83 18.36 20.00
C GLU A 24 12.19 18.68 18.64
N PHE A 25 12.93 18.51 17.54
CA PHE A 25 12.41 18.76 16.20
C PHE A 25 11.26 17.82 15.80
N THR A 26 11.14 16.68 16.47
CA THR A 26 10.07 15.69 16.25
C THR A 26 8.68 16.33 16.36
N GLU A 27 8.47 17.26 17.30
CA GLU A 27 7.17 17.90 17.52
C GLU A 27 6.72 18.81 16.36
N ALA A 28 7.69 19.36 15.62
CA ALA A 28 7.42 20.17 14.42
C ALA A 28 6.97 19.31 13.22
N CYS A 29 7.22 18.00 13.27
CA CYS A 29 6.93 17.03 12.21
C CYS A 29 5.83 16.06 12.64
N SER A 30 4.64 16.58 12.91
CA SER A 30 3.49 15.81 13.39
C SER A 30 2.20 16.40 12.84
N PRO A 31 1.25 15.58 12.36
CA PRO A 31 -0.02 16.08 11.85
C PRO A 31 -0.92 16.71 12.94
N LEU A 32 -0.57 16.56 14.23
CA LEU A 32 -1.35 17.09 15.35
C LEU A 32 -0.79 18.39 15.92
N THR A 33 0.53 18.59 15.84
CA THR A 33 1.24 19.67 16.53
C THR A 33 2.07 20.55 15.60
N GLY A 34 2.32 20.11 14.37
CA GLY A 34 3.13 20.82 13.38
C GLY A 34 2.75 20.41 11.97
N SER A 35 3.75 20.26 11.10
CA SER A 35 3.52 19.87 9.71
C SER A 35 3.33 18.37 9.57
N GLY A 36 2.27 17.98 8.85
CA GLY A 36 1.99 16.59 8.51
C GLY A 36 2.86 16.02 7.38
N LEU A 37 3.78 16.80 6.80
CA LEU A 37 4.66 16.36 5.70
C LEU A 37 6.00 17.11 5.73
N LEU A 38 7.11 16.37 5.80
CA LEU A 38 8.45 16.93 5.65
C LEU A 38 8.97 16.73 4.23
N VAL A 39 9.49 17.79 3.62
CA VAL A 39 10.22 17.75 2.35
C VAL A 39 11.66 18.18 2.59
N VAL A 40 12.61 17.32 2.21
CA VAL A 40 14.04 17.64 2.23
C VAL A 40 14.49 17.89 0.80
N ARG A 41 14.97 19.11 0.51
CA ARG A 41 15.63 19.44 -0.76
C ARG A 41 17.04 18.90 -0.72
N LEU A 42 17.26 17.82 -1.46
CA LEU A 42 18.53 17.11 -1.53
C LEU A 42 19.38 17.73 -2.65
N ALA A 43 19.75 19.00 -2.44
CA ALA A 43 20.50 19.85 -3.35
C ALA A 43 21.73 20.47 -2.65
N GLY A 44 22.80 20.74 -3.41
CA GLY A 44 23.99 21.46 -2.93
C GLY A 44 25.11 20.59 -2.34
N GLU A 45 26.20 21.25 -1.97
CA GLU A 45 27.30 20.63 -1.20
C GLU A 45 26.95 20.66 0.28
N ALA A 46 27.06 19.52 0.95
CA ALA A 46 26.93 19.49 2.40
C ALA A 46 28.09 20.31 3.00
N PRO A 47 27.84 21.18 4.01
CA PRO A 47 28.93 21.78 4.76
C PRO A 47 29.74 20.66 5.40
N VAL A 48 31.09 20.69 5.27
CA VAL A 48 32.04 19.64 5.73
C VAL A 48 31.52 18.95 6.99
N THR A 49 30.85 17.83 6.80
CA THR A 49 29.97 17.24 7.80
C THR A 49 30.81 16.39 8.72
N ALA A 50 30.76 16.66 10.04
CA ALA A 50 31.23 15.69 11.01
C ALA A 50 30.33 14.43 10.87
N PRO A 51 30.87 13.22 10.63
CA PRO A 51 30.09 12.00 10.40
C PRO A 51 28.95 11.78 11.42
N ASP A 52 29.19 12.16 12.68
CA ASP A 52 28.23 12.09 13.78
C ASP A 52 26.91 12.84 13.50
N ARG A 53 26.97 13.98 12.79
CA ARG A 53 25.77 14.77 12.44
C ARG A 53 24.90 14.04 11.42
N LEU A 54 25.51 13.43 10.42
CA LEU A 54 24.78 12.65 9.42
C LEU A 54 24.12 11.44 10.07
N GLU A 55 24.83 10.70 10.93
CA GLU A 55 24.27 9.55 11.63
C GLU A 55 23.08 9.94 12.52
N ALA A 56 23.20 11.04 13.28
CA ALA A 56 22.12 11.57 14.10
C ALA A 56 20.89 11.94 13.25
N ALA A 57 21.10 12.63 12.11
CA ALA A 57 20.04 13.01 11.20
C ALA A 57 19.33 11.79 10.58
N LEU A 58 20.08 10.78 10.13
CA LEU A 58 19.51 9.54 9.59
C LEU A 58 18.70 8.78 10.64
N ALA A 59 19.18 8.75 11.89
CA ALA A 59 18.47 8.12 13.00
C ALA A 59 17.19 8.89 13.36
N GLY A 60 17.22 10.22 13.35
CA GLY A 60 16.03 11.04 13.61
C GLY A 60 14.98 10.93 12.51
N LEU A 61 15.39 10.96 11.24
CA LEU A 61 14.50 10.92 10.09
C LEU A 61 13.53 9.73 10.13
N VAL A 62 14.02 8.53 10.45
CA VAL A 62 13.20 7.32 10.49
C VAL A 62 12.18 7.30 11.64
N ARG A 63 12.39 8.11 12.68
CA ARG A 63 11.50 8.23 13.85
C ARG A 63 10.42 9.31 13.70
N LEU A 64 10.52 10.18 12.70
CA LEU A 64 9.59 11.30 12.56
C LEU A 64 8.14 10.82 12.41
N PRO A 65 7.18 11.43 13.13
CA PRO A 65 5.77 11.11 13.04
C PRO A 65 5.08 11.86 11.89
N CYS A 66 5.69 11.87 10.71
CA CYS A 66 5.07 12.26 9.45
C CYS A 66 5.77 11.57 8.26
N PRO A 67 5.12 11.53 7.07
CA PRO A 67 5.80 11.18 5.83
C PRO A 67 6.93 12.15 5.49
N THR A 68 7.98 11.60 4.88
CA THR A 68 9.18 12.34 4.47
C THR A 68 9.44 12.16 2.99
N LEU A 69 9.62 13.27 2.26
CA LEU A 69 9.95 13.29 0.84
C LEU A 69 11.36 13.82 0.62
N GLY A 70 12.15 13.13 -0.19
CA GLY A 70 13.43 13.64 -0.69
C GLY A 70 13.27 14.16 -2.11
N LEU A 71 13.39 15.48 -2.30
CA LEU A 71 13.41 16.10 -3.62
C LEU A 71 14.84 16.06 -4.18
N LEU A 72 15.07 15.12 -5.11
CA LEU A 72 16.40 14.81 -5.64
C LEU A 72 16.85 15.86 -6.66
N GLN A 73 17.92 16.59 -6.32
CA GLN A 73 18.50 17.62 -7.21
C GLN A 73 20.03 17.58 -7.29
N ALA A 74 20.72 16.92 -6.35
CA ALA A 74 22.18 16.74 -6.32
C ALA A 74 22.60 15.30 -5.94
N SER A 75 23.90 15.02 -6.01
CA SER A 75 24.49 13.67 -5.83
C SER A 75 25.57 13.60 -4.74
N SER A 76 25.55 14.49 -3.74
CA SER A 76 26.49 14.38 -2.61
C SER A 76 26.24 13.10 -1.80
N PRO A 77 27.27 12.53 -1.14
CA PRO A 77 27.11 11.34 -0.31
C PRO A 77 26.04 11.50 0.79
N GLU A 78 25.96 12.67 1.42
CA GLU A 78 24.97 12.99 2.44
C GLU A 78 23.55 13.03 1.86
N ALA A 79 23.39 13.66 0.69
CA ALA A 79 22.11 13.70 -0.01
C ALA A 79 21.65 12.29 -0.40
N GLN A 80 22.57 11.43 -0.85
CA GLN A 80 22.27 10.03 -1.16
C GLN A 80 21.86 9.24 0.09
N ALA A 81 22.59 9.39 1.20
CA ALA A 81 22.27 8.72 2.46
C ALA A 81 20.88 9.11 2.98
N LEU A 82 20.54 10.40 2.94
CA LEU A 82 19.18 10.87 3.30
C LEU A 82 18.13 10.37 2.30
N ALA A 83 18.42 10.41 0.99
CA ALA A 83 17.53 9.88 -0.05
C ALA A 83 17.18 8.39 0.17
N GLU A 84 18.11 7.61 0.72
CA GLU A 84 17.88 6.20 1.06
C GLU A 84 16.97 6.02 2.29
N ARG A 85 16.92 7.01 3.18
CA ARG A 85 16.15 6.91 4.42
C ARG A 85 14.77 7.58 4.39
N VAL A 86 14.53 8.57 3.52
CA VAL A 86 13.18 9.15 3.33
C VAL A 86 12.15 8.09 2.91
N ASP A 87 10.87 8.39 3.08
CA ASP A 87 9.79 7.48 2.67
C ASP A 87 9.57 7.47 1.18
N VAL A 88 9.68 8.64 0.53
CA VAL A 88 9.46 8.74 -0.91
C VAL A 88 10.54 9.62 -1.53
N ARG A 89 11.08 9.15 -2.66
CA ARG A 89 11.95 9.97 -3.52
C ARG A 89 11.10 10.59 -4.62
N VAL A 90 11.21 11.90 -4.78
CA VAL A 90 10.53 12.67 -5.81
C VAL A 90 11.56 13.45 -6.63
N LYS A 91 11.24 13.69 -7.89
CA LYS A 91 12.09 14.40 -8.85
C LYS A 91 11.62 15.83 -9.08
N THR A 92 10.33 16.10 -8.88
CA THR A 92 9.71 17.38 -9.21
C THR A 92 8.89 17.96 -8.07
N ALA A 93 8.67 19.27 -8.10
CA ALA A 93 7.76 19.94 -7.17
C ALA A 93 6.30 19.53 -7.37
N ASP A 94 5.91 19.18 -8.60
CA ASP A 94 4.55 18.72 -8.91
C ASP A 94 4.24 17.38 -8.21
N GLU A 95 5.21 16.45 -8.18
CA GLU A 95 5.08 15.20 -7.42
C GLU A 95 4.94 15.46 -5.91
N VAL A 96 5.64 16.46 -5.37
CA VAL A 96 5.47 16.90 -3.97
C VAL A 96 4.04 17.39 -3.74
N GLU A 97 3.50 18.22 -4.64
CA GLU A 97 2.15 18.77 -4.50
C GLU A 97 1.05 17.70 -4.61
N VAL A 98 1.23 16.69 -5.48
CA VAL A 98 0.33 15.53 -5.55
C VAL A 98 0.28 14.80 -4.22
N ILE A 99 1.44 14.45 -3.66
CA ILE A 99 1.52 13.73 -2.39
C ILE A 99 1.01 14.60 -1.24
N ALA A 100 1.40 15.88 -1.19
CA ALA A 100 0.97 16.81 -0.15
C ALA A 100 -0.56 16.89 -0.05
N ARG A 101 -1.27 17.03 -1.18
CA ARG A 101 -2.73 17.07 -1.19
C ARG A 101 -3.38 15.79 -0.64
N CYS A 102 -2.77 14.63 -0.90
CA CYS A 102 -3.26 13.36 -0.36
C CYS A 102 -3.01 13.28 1.15
N VAL A 103 -1.80 13.66 1.60
CA VAL A 103 -1.42 13.69 3.02
C VAL A 103 -2.29 14.66 3.81
N GLU A 104 -2.57 15.86 3.31
CA GLU A 104 -3.43 16.84 3.98
C GLU A 104 -4.86 16.35 4.21
N ARG A 105 -5.37 15.55 3.27
CA ARG A 105 -6.73 15.00 3.36
C ARG A 105 -6.84 13.91 4.43
N SER A 106 -5.78 13.14 4.63
CA SER A 106 -5.76 12.01 5.56
C SER A 106 -4.40 11.84 6.23
N PRO A 107 -4.00 12.83 7.06
CA PRO A 107 -2.65 12.91 7.59
C PRO A 107 -2.34 11.79 8.61
N CYS A 108 -3.32 11.33 9.38
CA CYS A 108 -3.15 10.22 10.32
C CYS A 108 -2.97 8.89 9.58
N ALA A 109 -3.71 8.65 8.49
CA ALA A 109 -3.52 7.49 7.65
C ALA A 109 -2.15 7.51 6.95
N ALA A 110 -1.72 8.67 6.44
CA ALA A 110 -0.41 8.85 5.81
C ALA A 110 0.76 8.61 6.78
N LEU A 111 0.68 9.18 7.99
CA LEU A 111 1.60 8.89 9.10
C LEU A 111 1.65 7.38 9.40
N SER A 112 0.49 6.78 9.60
CA SER A 112 0.36 5.37 9.96
C SER A 112 0.96 4.46 8.90
N LEU A 113 0.77 4.78 7.61
CA LEU A 113 1.36 4.06 6.48
C LEU A 113 2.89 4.06 6.55
N VAL A 114 3.52 5.23 6.64
CA VAL A 114 4.99 5.31 6.60
C VAL A 114 5.62 4.66 7.81
N GLN A 115 5.02 4.81 9.00
CA GLN A 115 5.50 4.12 10.20
C GLN A 115 5.34 2.61 10.06
N LEU A 116 4.19 2.12 9.60
CA LEU A 116 4.00 0.70 9.35
C LEU A 116 5.05 0.16 8.38
N LEU A 117 5.28 0.84 7.25
CA LEU A 117 6.26 0.42 6.26
C LEU A 117 7.71 0.44 6.78
N ARG A 118 8.10 1.43 7.58
CA ARG A 118 9.45 1.50 8.20
C ARG A 118 9.67 0.36 9.19
N HIS A 119 8.66 0.02 10.00
CA HIS A 119 8.79 -0.99 11.05
C HIS A 119 8.55 -2.42 10.55
N SER A 120 7.73 -2.60 9.51
CA SER A 120 7.44 -3.92 8.94
C SER A 120 8.56 -4.47 8.06
N GLU A 121 9.54 -3.64 7.68
CA GLU A 121 10.69 -4.03 6.86
C GLU A 121 11.51 -5.16 7.51
N ALA A 122 11.60 -5.18 8.84
CA ALA A 122 12.31 -6.20 9.61
C ALA A 122 11.41 -7.40 10.01
N LEU A 123 10.10 -7.34 9.77
CA LEU A 123 9.16 -8.39 10.15
C LEU A 123 9.07 -9.48 9.07
N ASP A 124 8.83 -10.71 9.51
CA ASP A 124 8.40 -11.76 8.60
C ASP A 124 6.97 -11.49 8.07
N ILE A 125 6.48 -12.38 7.21
CA ILE A 125 5.17 -12.18 6.57
C ILE A 125 4.05 -12.16 7.63
N GLU A 126 4.08 -13.07 8.61
CA GLU A 126 3.01 -13.15 9.63
C GLU A 126 3.02 -11.92 10.53
N GLY A 127 4.20 -11.51 11.03
CA GLY A 127 4.35 -10.30 11.83
C GLY A 127 3.93 -9.04 11.07
N GLY A 128 4.30 -8.95 9.79
CA GLY A 128 3.87 -7.86 8.91
C GLY A 128 2.36 -7.81 8.72
N LEU A 129 1.71 -8.96 8.48
CA LEU A 129 0.25 -9.03 8.31
C LEU A 129 -0.50 -8.68 9.60
N MET A 130 0.04 -9.04 10.77
CA MET A 130 -0.55 -8.64 12.05
C MET A 130 -0.39 -7.15 12.31
N ALA A 131 0.79 -6.59 12.07
CA ALA A 131 1.03 -5.15 12.17
C ALA A 131 0.09 -4.36 11.25
N GLU A 132 -0.05 -4.78 9.99
CA GLU A 132 -1.01 -4.19 9.05
C GLU A 132 -2.44 -4.28 9.57
N SER A 133 -2.84 -5.45 10.08
CA SER A 133 -4.19 -5.62 10.60
C SER A 133 -4.48 -4.70 11.79
N TRP A 134 -3.55 -4.50 12.71
CA TRP A 134 -3.76 -3.60 13.84
C TRP A 134 -3.88 -2.16 13.36
N VAL A 135 -2.96 -1.69 12.51
CA VAL A 135 -2.99 -0.32 11.97
C VAL A 135 -4.29 -0.08 11.19
N TYR A 136 -4.66 -1.00 10.29
CA TYR A 136 -5.89 -0.90 9.51
C TYR A 136 -7.13 -0.86 10.41
N SER A 137 -7.22 -1.73 11.41
CA SER A 137 -8.32 -1.75 12.37
C SER A 137 -8.38 -0.45 13.19
N THR A 138 -7.24 0.07 13.67
CA THR A 138 -7.20 1.36 14.39
C THR A 138 -7.74 2.51 13.55
N LEU A 139 -7.36 2.57 12.27
CA LEU A 139 -7.81 3.63 11.36
C LEU A 139 -9.32 3.55 11.04
N GLN A 140 -9.94 2.37 11.09
CA GLN A 140 -11.40 2.25 10.91
C GLN A 140 -12.21 2.98 12.00
N ALA A 141 -11.65 3.16 13.19
CA ALA A 141 -12.27 3.98 14.24
C ALA A 141 -11.91 5.47 14.13
N GLY A 142 -10.99 5.83 13.23
CA GLY A 142 -10.46 7.18 13.08
C GLY A 142 -11.42 8.15 12.39
N PRO A 143 -11.29 9.46 12.66
CA PRO A 143 -12.18 10.49 12.11
C PRO A 143 -12.09 10.62 10.57
N GLU A 144 -10.95 10.32 9.98
CA GLU A 144 -10.72 10.39 8.53
C GLU A 144 -11.60 9.37 7.79
N PHE A 145 -11.56 8.10 8.22
CA PHE A 145 -12.40 7.05 7.64
C PHE A 145 -13.88 7.28 7.91
N GLN A 146 -14.24 7.72 9.12
CA GLN A 146 -15.63 8.07 9.44
C GLN A 146 -16.14 9.26 8.62
N GLY A 147 -15.29 10.24 8.33
CA GLY A 147 -15.59 11.34 7.43
C GLY A 147 -15.82 10.86 5.99
N TRP A 148 -14.93 9.99 5.49
CA TRP A 148 -15.08 9.38 4.18
C TRP A 148 -16.39 8.57 4.06
N LEU A 149 -16.71 7.74 5.04
CA LEU A 149 -17.95 6.94 5.10
C LEU A 149 -19.21 7.81 5.01
N LYS A 150 -19.21 8.99 5.64
CA LYS A 150 -20.35 9.93 5.58
C LYS A 150 -20.45 10.66 4.24
N SER A 151 -19.31 10.85 3.55
CA SER A 151 -19.25 11.58 2.28
C SER A 151 -19.55 10.72 1.06
N ARG A 152 -19.41 9.39 1.17
CA ARG A 152 -19.60 8.47 0.05
C ARG A 152 -21.06 8.41 -0.36
N SER A 153 -21.30 8.35 -1.66
CA SER A 153 -22.65 8.05 -2.16
C SER A 153 -22.95 6.57 -1.93
N PRO A 154 -24.18 6.22 -1.47
CA PRO A 154 -24.62 4.84 -1.46
C PRO A 154 -24.53 4.27 -2.87
N THR A 155 -23.93 3.09 -3.04
CA THR A 155 -23.99 2.41 -4.34
C THR A 155 -25.28 1.59 -4.44
N GLN A 156 -25.72 1.32 -5.66
CA GLN A 156 -26.86 0.42 -5.85
C GLN A 156 -26.48 -1.00 -5.41
N PRO A 157 -27.37 -1.70 -4.68
CA PRO A 157 -27.15 -3.10 -4.37
C PRO A 157 -27.02 -3.87 -5.69
N PRO A 158 -25.98 -4.72 -5.84
CA PRO A 158 -25.83 -5.51 -7.04
C PRO A 158 -27.04 -6.43 -7.21
N VAL A 159 -27.36 -6.74 -8.46
CA VAL A 159 -28.28 -7.86 -8.75
C VAL A 159 -27.60 -9.13 -8.22
N PRO A 160 -28.28 -9.94 -7.39
CA PRO A 160 -27.71 -11.18 -6.88
C PRO A 160 -27.25 -12.07 -8.05
N ASN A 161 -25.96 -12.40 -8.07
CA ASN A 161 -25.45 -13.44 -8.95
C ASN A 161 -25.58 -14.79 -8.21
N PRO A 162 -26.30 -15.78 -8.77
CA PRO A 162 -26.40 -17.10 -8.15
C PRO A 162 -25.09 -17.90 -8.19
N GLU A 163 -24.12 -17.48 -9.01
CA GLU A 163 -22.80 -18.12 -9.07
C GLU A 163 -21.89 -17.68 -7.91
N PRO A 164 -20.97 -18.54 -7.45
CA PRO A 164 -20.00 -18.17 -6.43
C PRO A 164 -19.11 -17.00 -6.86
N ALA A 165 -18.75 -16.13 -5.91
CA ALA A 165 -17.78 -15.05 -6.14
C ALA A 165 -16.40 -15.53 -6.62
N VAL A 166 -16.04 -16.80 -6.38
CA VAL A 166 -14.81 -17.43 -6.90
C VAL A 166 -15.15 -18.73 -7.60
N LEU A 167 -14.86 -18.81 -8.90
CA LEU A 167 -14.97 -20.05 -9.66
C LEU A 167 -13.69 -20.88 -9.48
N MET A 168 -13.86 -22.14 -9.07
CA MET A 168 -12.76 -23.08 -8.89
C MET A 168 -12.81 -24.16 -9.98
N HIS A 169 -11.72 -24.34 -10.72
CA HIS A 169 -11.61 -25.37 -11.75
C HIS A 169 -10.24 -26.05 -11.69
N ARG A 170 -10.21 -27.37 -11.71
CA ARG A 170 -8.96 -28.14 -11.68
C ARG A 170 -8.72 -28.82 -13.02
N GLU A 171 -7.54 -28.59 -13.59
CA GLU A 171 -7.03 -29.24 -14.80
C GLU A 171 -5.71 -29.94 -14.47
N GLY A 172 -5.75 -31.27 -14.33
CA GLY A 172 -4.57 -32.04 -13.93
C GLY A 172 -4.02 -31.61 -12.57
N ASN A 173 -2.77 -31.13 -12.53
CA ASN A 173 -2.09 -30.62 -11.34
C ASN A 173 -2.30 -29.11 -11.10
N THR A 174 -3.12 -28.45 -11.91
CA THR A 174 -3.34 -26.99 -11.84
C THR A 174 -4.74 -26.66 -11.31
N LEU A 175 -4.81 -25.86 -10.26
CA LEU A 175 -6.06 -25.27 -9.75
C LEU A 175 -6.20 -23.83 -10.25
N ARG A 176 -7.31 -23.52 -10.93
CA ARG A 176 -7.67 -22.17 -11.37
C ARG A 176 -8.68 -21.58 -10.40
N LEU A 177 -8.35 -20.41 -9.84
CA LEU A 177 -9.22 -19.60 -9.01
C LEU A 177 -9.55 -18.32 -9.79
N ARG A 178 -10.80 -18.15 -10.19
CA ARG A 178 -11.25 -16.99 -10.98
C ARG A 178 -12.18 -16.10 -10.17
N LEU A 179 -11.84 -14.82 -10.02
CA LEU A 179 -12.72 -13.82 -9.41
C LEU A 179 -13.94 -13.60 -10.32
N ASN A 180 -15.15 -13.78 -9.80
CA ASN A 180 -16.38 -13.86 -10.58
C ASN A 180 -17.48 -12.93 -10.05
N ARG A 181 -17.16 -11.64 -9.97
CA ARG A 181 -18.12 -10.55 -9.75
C ARG A 181 -17.89 -9.43 -10.79
N PRO A 182 -17.90 -9.75 -12.10
CA PRO A 182 -17.51 -8.81 -13.16
C PRO A 182 -18.35 -7.53 -13.18
N GLU A 183 -19.61 -7.60 -12.77
CA GLU A 183 -20.55 -6.48 -12.62
C GLU A 183 -20.12 -5.45 -11.55
N LYS A 184 -19.37 -5.91 -10.54
CA LYS A 184 -18.76 -5.08 -9.49
C LYS A 184 -17.24 -4.99 -9.67
N HIS A 185 -16.73 -5.20 -10.89
CA HIS A 185 -15.29 -5.20 -11.19
C HIS A 185 -14.48 -6.11 -10.26
N ASN A 186 -15.04 -7.25 -9.86
CA ASN A 186 -14.43 -8.21 -8.94
C ASN A 186 -14.00 -7.58 -7.60
N ALA A 187 -14.84 -6.68 -7.06
CA ALA A 187 -14.65 -6.12 -5.73
C ALA A 187 -14.51 -7.23 -4.67
N PHE A 188 -13.50 -7.08 -3.81
CA PHE A 188 -13.10 -8.00 -2.76
C PHE A 188 -14.05 -7.88 -1.56
N SER A 189 -15.12 -8.65 -1.60
CA SER A 189 -16.11 -8.83 -0.53
C SER A 189 -15.72 -9.93 0.45
N ALA A 190 -16.49 -10.07 1.53
CA ALA A 190 -16.44 -11.22 2.43
C ALA A 190 -16.63 -12.54 1.69
N GLU A 191 -17.55 -12.61 0.73
CA GLU A 191 -17.78 -13.81 -0.10
C GLU A 191 -16.55 -14.13 -0.96
N MET A 192 -15.96 -13.12 -1.61
CA MET A 192 -14.73 -13.28 -2.40
C MET A 192 -13.57 -13.77 -1.53
N ARG A 193 -13.41 -13.19 -0.33
CA ARG A 193 -12.40 -13.61 0.66
C ARG A 193 -12.59 -15.07 1.05
N ASP A 194 -13.81 -15.48 1.33
CA ASP A 194 -14.09 -16.83 1.82
C ASP A 194 -13.86 -17.87 0.71
N GLY A 195 -14.29 -17.61 -0.52
CA GLY A 195 -14.02 -18.46 -1.68
C GLY A 195 -12.54 -18.58 -2.02
N LEU A 196 -11.77 -17.49 -1.95
CA LEU A 196 -10.31 -17.55 -2.13
C LEU A 196 -9.63 -18.33 -1.00
N CYS A 197 -10.07 -18.15 0.25
CA CYS A 197 -9.55 -18.93 1.36
C CYS A 197 -9.77 -20.43 1.15
N GLU A 198 -10.96 -20.83 0.69
CA GLU A 198 -11.29 -22.24 0.41
C GLU A 198 -10.41 -22.82 -0.69
N GLY A 199 -10.30 -22.13 -1.82
CA GLY A 199 -9.47 -22.57 -2.94
C GLY A 199 -7.97 -22.69 -2.59
N LEU A 200 -7.44 -21.73 -1.84
CA LEU A 200 -6.03 -21.76 -1.41
C LEU A 200 -5.78 -22.81 -0.34
N GLN A 201 -6.72 -23.03 0.59
CA GLN A 201 -6.61 -24.12 1.56
C GLN A 201 -6.65 -25.49 0.89
N LEU A 202 -7.46 -25.65 -0.17
CA LEU A 202 -7.43 -26.86 -0.99
C LEU A 202 -6.04 -27.07 -1.61
N ALA A 203 -5.46 -26.05 -2.22
CA ALA A 203 -4.13 -26.12 -2.82
C ALA A 203 -3.01 -26.43 -1.80
N LEU A 204 -3.16 -25.99 -0.55
CA LEU A 204 -2.20 -26.31 0.54
C LEU A 204 -2.32 -27.74 1.06
N ARG A 205 -3.52 -28.34 0.98
CA ARG A 205 -3.81 -29.67 1.56
C ARG A 205 -3.66 -30.80 0.55
N ASP A 206 -3.85 -30.51 -0.73
CA ASP A 206 -3.71 -31.49 -1.80
C ASP A 206 -2.37 -31.31 -2.53
N ASP A 207 -1.40 -32.15 -2.18
CA ASP A 207 -0.05 -32.13 -2.76
C ASP A 207 -0.02 -32.44 -4.26
N SER A 208 -1.11 -32.98 -4.83
CA SER A 208 -1.22 -33.17 -6.28
C SER A 208 -1.58 -31.88 -7.04
N ILE A 209 -1.83 -30.78 -6.33
CA ILE A 209 -1.97 -29.43 -6.88
C ILE A 209 -0.61 -28.73 -6.80
N GLU A 210 0.09 -28.74 -7.94
CA GLU A 210 1.44 -28.18 -8.06
C GLU A 210 1.43 -26.72 -8.52
N ALA A 211 0.33 -26.26 -9.12
CA ALA A 211 0.16 -24.88 -9.59
C ALA A 211 -1.21 -24.32 -9.26
N VAL A 212 -1.25 -23.02 -8.95
CA VAL A 212 -2.47 -22.23 -8.78
C VAL A 212 -2.43 -21.06 -9.74
N ILE A 213 -3.50 -20.86 -10.52
CA ILE A 213 -3.67 -19.69 -11.38
C ILE A 213 -4.77 -18.83 -10.77
N LEU A 214 -4.43 -17.59 -10.44
CA LEU A 214 -5.38 -16.57 -9.98
C LEU A 214 -5.67 -15.60 -11.13
N SER A 215 -6.92 -15.50 -11.56
CA SER A 215 -7.34 -14.56 -12.61
C SER A 215 -8.72 -13.96 -12.31
N GLY A 216 -9.21 -13.01 -13.11
CA GLY A 216 -10.53 -12.40 -12.93
C GLY A 216 -11.41 -12.50 -14.18
N GLU A 217 -12.72 -12.51 -14.00
CA GLU A 217 -13.70 -12.42 -15.09
C GLU A 217 -14.02 -10.97 -15.45
N GLY A 218 -14.47 -10.73 -16.68
CA GLY A 218 -14.91 -9.41 -17.14
C GLY A 218 -13.77 -8.43 -17.42
N ARG A 219 -14.03 -7.14 -17.21
CA ARG A 219 -13.16 -6.03 -17.70
C ARG A 219 -12.02 -5.63 -16.77
N SER A 220 -11.95 -6.19 -15.58
CA SER A 220 -10.97 -5.81 -14.56
C SER A 220 -10.58 -7.05 -13.78
N PHE A 221 -9.32 -7.16 -13.41
CA PHE A 221 -8.90 -8.18 -12.48
C PHE A 221 -9.62 -7.98 -11.14
N SER A 222 -9.44 -6.81 -10.49
CA SER A 222 -10.20 -6.44 -9.29
C SER A 222 -10.09 -4.94 -8.97
N SER A 223 -11.22 -4.32 -8.59
CA SER A 223 -11.29 -2.93 -8.11
C SER A 223 -10.92 -2.76 -6.64
N GLY A 224 -10.45 -3.79 -5.95
CA GLY A 224 -10.06 -3.72 -4.54
C GLY A 224 -11.21 -4.02 -3.59
N GLY A 225 -11.12 -3.55 -2.34
CA GLY A 225 -12.14 -3.82 -1.31
C GLY A 225 -13.55 -3.43 -1.74
N ASP A 226 -14.53 -4.26 -1.39
CA ASP A 226 -15.94 -3.94 -1.66
C ASP A 226 -16.39 -2.77 -0.77
N LEU A 227 -16.54 -1.60 -1.38
CA LEU A 227 -16.88 -0.37 -0.68
C LEU A 227 -18.25 -0.48 0.02
N ASP A 228 -19.18 -1.33 -0.45
CA ASP A 228 -20.48 -1.50 0.21
C ASP A 228 -20.35 -2.19 1.58
N GLU A 229 -19.31 -2.99 1.78
CA GLU A 229 -19.03 -3.66 3.05
C GLU A 229 -18.21 -2.80 4.02
N PHE A 230 -17.65 -1.67 3.57
CA PHE A 230 -16.86 -0.80 4.44
C PHE A 230 -17.78 -0.16 5.50
N GLY A 231 -17.37 -0.28 6.77
CA GLY A 231 -18.14 0.17 7.92
C GLY A 231 -19.28 -0.77 8.34
N SER A 232 -19.42 -1.96 7.72
CA SER A 232 -20.43 -2.96 8.10
C SER A 232 -20.07 -3.74 9.36
N LEU A 233 -18.78 -3.80 9.70
CA LEU A 233 -18.30 -4.47 10.91
C LEU A 233 -18.59 -3.61 12.15
N PRO A 234 -19.00 -4.22 13.28
CA PRO A 234 -19.47 -3.48 14.44
C PRO A 234 -18.35 -2.69 15.14
N ASP A 235 -17.12 -3.20 15.11
CA ASP A 235 -15.98 -2.59 15.80
C ASP A 235 -14.62 -3.09 15.23
N PRO A 236 -13.52 -2.33 15.46
CA PRO A 236 -12.18 -2.70 15.03
C PRO A 236 -11.64 -4.05 15.55
N ALA A 237 -12.04 -4.47 16.76
CA ALA A 237 -11.56 -5.72 17.36
C ALA A 237 -12.19 -6.93 16.66
N THR A 238 -13.49 -6.86 16.37
CA THR A 238 -14.18 -7.84 15.52
C THR A 238 -13.55 -7.89 14.12
N ALA A 239 -13.24 -6.73 13.53
CA ALA A 239 -12.58 -6.66 12.22
C ALA A 239 -11.19 -7.33 12.24
N HIS A 240 -10.40 -7.10 13.29
CA HIS A 240 -9.10 -7.75 13.47
C HIS A 240 -9.25 -9.27 13.62
N ALA A 241 -10.17 -9.75 14.45
CA ALA A 241 -10.38 -11.17 14.68
C ALA A 241 -10.77 -11.93 13.39
N ILE A 242 -11.61 -11.33 12.54
CA ILE A 242 -11.94 -11.89 11.21
C ILE A 242 -10.68 -11.98 10.34
N ARG A 243 -9.88 -10.90 10.27
CA ARG A 243 -8.63 -10.89 9.49
C ARG A 243 -7.58 -11.89 9.99
N SER A 244 -7.56 -12.20 11.28
CA SER A 244 -6.64 -13.19 11.86
C SER A 244 -7.04 -14.65 11.53
N THR A 245 -8.32 -14.89 11.23
CA THR A 245 -8.84 -16.23 10.95
C THR A 245 -9.01 -16.52 9.45
N ARG A 246 -9.46 -15.54 8.67
CA ARG A 246 -9.71 -15.62 7.22
C ARG A 246 -8.80 -14.64 6.46
N ASN A 247 -7.52 -15.00 6.34
CA ASN A 247 -6.51 -14.15 5.70
C ASN A 247 -6.05 -14.75 4.36
N VAL A 248 -6.51 -14.16 3.25
CA VAL A 248 -6.13 -14.58 1.89
C VAL A 248 -4.64 -14.33 1.64
N ALA A 249 -4.09 -13.19 2.10
CA ALA A 249 -2.68 -12.85 1.94
C ALA A 249 -1.76 -13.90 2.60
N ARG A 250 -2.10 -14.35 3.81
CA ARG A 250 -1.37 -15.42 4.50
C ARG A 250 -1.39 -16.73 3.72
N LEU A 251 -2.54 -17.09 3.16
CA LEU A 251 -2.69 -18.31 2.35
C LEU A 251 -1.94 -18.21 1.02
N LEU A 252 -1.98 -17.04 0.36
CA LEU A 252 -1.21 -16.79 -0.86
C LEU A 252 0.29 -16.87 -0.58
N ALA A 253 0.77 -16.29 0.52
CA ALA A 253 2.17 -16.40 0.93
C ALA A 253 2.59 -17.86 1.19
N ALA A 254 1.72 -18.65 1.81
CA ALA A 254 1.96 -20.07 2.06
C ALA A 254 1.95 -20.92 0.78
N CYS A 255 1.03 -20.65 -0.15
CA CYS A 255 1.03 -21.27 -1.49
C CYS A 255 2.24 -20.82 -2.33
N GLY A 256 2.69 -19.58 -2.10
CA GLY A 256 3.93 -18.97 -2.58
C GLY A 256 4.27 -19.32 -4.01
N LYS A 257 5.32 -20.15 -4.17
CA LYS A 257 5.91 -20.56 -5.46
C LYS A 257 4.92 -21.14 -6.46
N ARG A 258 3.81 -21.73 -6.01
CA ARG A 258 2.80 -22.37 -6.85
C ARG A 258 1.86 -21.38 -7.54
N VAL A 259 1.75 -20.15 -7.01
CA VAL A 259 0.74 -19.19 -7.48
C VAL A 259 1.29 -18.33 -8.62
N ARG A 260 0.60 -18.34 -9.75
CA ARG A 260 0.72 -17.33 -10.81
C ARG A 260 -0.55 -16.49 -10.85
N ALA A 261 -0.40 -15.17 -10.76
CA ALA A 261 -1.49 -14.23 -11.00
C ALA A 261 -1.48 -13.78 -12.47
N GLU A 262 -2.64 -13.85 -13.12
CA GLU A 262 -2.88 -13.36 -14.47
C GLU A 262 -3.88 -12.21 -14.36
N VAL A 263 -3.38 -10.97 -14.49
CA VAL A 263 -4.12 -9.75 -14.21
C VAL A 263 -4.37 -8.92 -15.48
N HIS A 264 -5.45 -8.16 -15.50
CA HIS A 264 -5.87 -7.35 -16.63
C HIS A 264 -6.70 -6.14 -16.18
N GLY A 265 -6.72 -5.08 -16.99
CA GLY A 265 -7.48 -3.87 -16.69
C GLY A 265 -7.15 -3.29 -15.31
N ALA A 266 -8.18 -2.97 -14.52
CA ALA A 266 -8.00 -2.39 -13.20
C ALA A 266 -7.52 -3.42 -12.16
N CYS A 267 -6.42 -3.08 -11.47
CA CYS A 267 -5.83 -3.82 -10.36
C CYS A 267 -5.63 -2.88 -9.16
N VAL A 268 -6.69 -2.66 -8.37
CA VAL A 268 -6.74 -1.60 -7.36
C VAL A 268 -6.80 -2.19 -5.96
N GLY A 269 -6.07 -1.61 -4.99
CA GLY A 269 -6.07 -2.06 -3.59
C GLY A 269 -5.84 -3.57 -3.50
N ALA A 270 -6.76 -4.30 -2.85
CA ALA A 270 -6.73 -5.77 -2.78
C ALA A 270 -6.46 -6.47 -4.13
N GLY A 271 -6.86 -5.87 -5.25
CA GLY A 271 -6.61 -6.33 -6.61
C GLY A 271 -5.15 -6.31 -7.08
N ILE A 272 -4.23 -5.61 -6.40
CA ILE A 272 -2.78 -5.74 -6.61
C ILE A 272 -2.05 -6.22 -5.35
N GLU A 273 -2.59 -5.92 -4.16
CA GLU A 273 -2.03 -6.39 -2.89
C GLU A 273 -1.95 -7.92 -2.80
N LEU A 274 -3.01 -8.61 -3.24
CA LEU A 274 -3.08 -10.07 -3.22
C LEU A 274 -2.18 -10.70 -4.32
N PRO A 275 -2.29 -10.31 -5.61
CA PRO A 275 -1.36 -10.79 -6.65
C PRO A 275 0.12 -10.61 -6.31
N ALA A 276 0.49 -9.55 -5.59
CA ALA A 276 1.88 -9.31 -5.24
C ALA A 276 2.51 -10.42 -4.35
N PHE A 277 1.72 -11.29 -3.71
CA PHE A 277 2.23 -12.51 -3.04
C PHE A 277 2.51 -13.68 -3.99
N ALA A 278 1.99 -13.66 -5.21
CA ALA A 278 2.22 -14.70 -6.19
C ALA A 278 3.71 -14.79 -6.55
N SER A 279 4.17 -15.97 -6.95
CA SER A 279 5.55 -16.13 -7.44
C SER A 279 5.77 -15.44 -8.79
N ARG A 280 4.69 -15.29 -9.56
CA ARG A 280 4.71 -14.62 -10.86
C ARG A 280 3.41 -13.85 -11.08
N VAL A 281 3.51 -12.60 -11.48
CA VAL A 281 2.39 -11.73 -11.87
C VAL A 281 2.56 -11.39 -13.35
N VAL A 282 1.63 -11.88 -14.17
CA VAL A 282 1.56 -11.61 -15.61
C VAL A 282 0.41 -10.64 -15.82
N ALA A 283 0.67 -9.50 -16.48
CA ALA A 283 -0.34 -8.48 -16.72
C ALA A 283 -0.60 -8.26 -18.22
N GLN A 284 -1.83 -7.91 -18.58
CA GLN A 284 -2.11 -7.40 -19.93
C GLN A 284 -1.53 -6.00 -20.13
N PRO A 285 -1.14 -5.59 -21.36
CA PRO A 285 -0.53 -4.29 -21.62
C PRO A 285 -1.38 -3.06 -21.22
N ASP A 286 -2.70 -3.20 -21.18
CA ASP A 286 -3.65 -2.14 -20.79
C ASP A 286 -3.98 -2.13 -19.28
N SER A 287 -3.31 -2.98 -18.50
CA SER A 287 -3.48 -3.04 -17.05
C SER A 287 -2.96 -1.78 -16.37
N TRP A 288 -3.56 -1.45 -15.23
CA TRP A 288 -3.08 -0.37 -14.37
C TRP A 288 -3.32 -0.69 -12.90
N PHE A 289 -2.44 -0.16 -12.06
CA PHE A 289 -2.34 -0.47 -10.63
C PHE A 289 -2.50 0.79 -9.78
N GLN A 290 -3.15 0.69 -8.62
CA GLN A 290 -3.37 1.83 -7.74
C GLN A 290 -3.60 1.39 -6.29
N LEU A 291 -3.12 2.18 -5.34
CA LEU A 291 -3.42 2.06 -3.90
C LEU A 291 -4.13 3.33 -3.40
N PRO A 292 -5.48 3.37 -3.43
CA PRO A 292 -6.25 4.58 -3.11
C PRO A 292 -6.60 4.75 -1.63
N GLU A 293 -6.21 3.83 -0.75
CA GLU A 293 -6.72 3.69 0.62
C GLU A 293 -6.50 4.93 1.49
N ILE A 294 -5.40 5.66 1.28
CA ILE A 294 -5.09 6.88 2.03
C ILE A 294 -6.19 7.93 1.85
N GLN A 295 -6.80 8.03 0.65
CA GLN A 295 -7.90 8.96 0.41
C GLN A 295 -9.19 8.62 1.17
N MET A 296 -9.25 7.41 1.73
CA MET A 296 -10.34 6.92 2.56
C MET A 296 -9.98 7.03 4.06
N GLY A 297 -8.81 7.56 4.44
CA GLY A 297 -8.36 7.54 5.82
C GLY A 297 -7.88 6.15 6.29
N LEU A 298 -7.43 5.30 5.36
CA LEU A 298 -6.96 3.93 5.61
C LEU A 298 -5.57 3.70 5.02
N VAL A 299 -4.96 2.58 5.37
CA VAL A 299 -3.76 2.05 4.69
C VAL A 299 -4.15 0.86 3.79
N PRO A 300 -3.31 0.44 2.82
CA PRO A 300 -3.48 -0.85 2.15
C PRO A 300 -3.65 -1.95 3.21
N GLY A 301 -4.70 -2.75 3.04
CA GLY A 301 -5.20 -3.62 4.09
C GLY A 301 -5.35 -5.07 3.67
N ALA A 302 -5.15 -5.46 2.42
CA ALA A 302 -5.24 -6.85 1.97
C ALA A 302 -3.87 -7.55 1.92
N GLY A 303 -2.91 -7.11 2.75
CA GLY A 303 -1.52 -7.55 2.77
C GLY A 303 -0.57 -6.67 1.94
N GLY A 304 -1.05 -5.54 1.41
CA GLY A 304 -0.29 -4.65 0.54
C GLY A 304 0.94 -4.03 1.17
N THR A 305 0.88 -3.75 2.47
CA THR A 305 2.05 -3.22 3.21
C THR A 305 3.10 -4.29 3.49
N VAL A 306 2.81 -5.55 3.12
CA VAL A 306 3.70 -6.70 3.26
C VAL A 306 4.20 -7.16 1.89
N SER A 307 3.31 -7.33 0.91
CA SER A 307 3.65 -7.87 -0.41
C SER A 307 4.35 -6.87 -1.33
N LEU A 308 3.84 -5.64 -1.43
CA LEU A 308 4.42 -4.66 -2.35
C LEU A 308 5.84 -4.24 -1.96
N PRO A 309 6.17 -3.92 -0.67
CA PRO A 309 7.54 -3.60 -0.31
C PRO A 309 8.55 -4.71 -0.62
N ARG A 310 8.13 -5.98 -0.61
CA ARG A 310 8.98 -7.11 -0.99
C ARG A 310 9.22 -7.21 -2.51
N ARG A 311 8.32 -6.66 -3.34
CA ARG A 311 8.48 -6.60 -4.81
C ARG A 311 9.21 -5.34 -5.27
N ILE A 312 8.74 -4.17 -4.82
CA ILE A 312 9.18 -2.87 -5.35
C ILE A 312 9.93 -2.01 -4.35
N GLY A 313 10.16 -2.52 -3.13
CA GLY A 313 10.81 -1.76 -2.05
C GLY A 313 9.87 -0.77 -1.37
N ARG A 314 10.23 -0.40 -0.14
CA ARG A 314 9.45 0.50 0.73
C ARG A 314 9.09 1.83 0.05
N GLN A 315 10.07 2.46 -0.62
CA GLN A 315 9.89 3.82 -1.12
C GLN A 315 8.91 3.92 -2.30
N ARG A 316 8.90 2.91 -3.19
CA ARG A 316 7.94 2.86 -4.30
C ARG A 316 6.53 2.49 -3.81
N THR A 317 6.42 1.61 -2.82
CA THR A 317 5.13 1.32 -2.16
C THR A 317 4.55 2.56 -1.50
N ALA A 318 5.37 3.29 -0.74
CA ALA A 318 4.96 4.55 -0.12
C ALA A 318 4.54 5.58 -1.18
N TRP A 319 5.29 5.72 -2.29
CA TRP A 319 4.90 6.59 -3.40
C TRP A 319 3.53 6.21 -3.97
N LEU A 320 3.30 4.91 -4.24
CA LEU A 320 2.06 4.43 -4.86
C LEU A 320 0.84 4.72 -3.99
N ALA A 321 0.96 4.53 -2.67
CA ALA A 321 -0.12 4.77 -1.73
C ALA A 321 -0.31 6.25 -1.37
N LEU A 322 0.77 7.02 -1.18
CA LEU A 322 0.70 8.44 -0.81
C LEU A 322 0.37 9.36 -1.99
N SER A 323 0.72 9.00 -3.22
CA SER A 323 0.27 9.74 -4.40
C SER A 323 -1.16 9.39 -4.77
N GLY A 324 -1.58 8.14 -4.49
CA GLY A 324 -2.83 7.58 -4.97
C GLY A 324 -2.92 7.58 -6.50
N GLU A 325 -1.80 7.70 -7.23
CA GLU A 325 -1.79 7.73 -8.68
C GLU A 325 -1.90 6.34 -9.30
N ARG A 326 -2.29 6.29 -10.59
CA ARG A 326 -2.24 5.08 -11.38
C ARG A 326 -0.82 4.80 -11.84
N LEU A 327 -0.39 3.56 -11.66
CA LEU A 327 0.82 3.01 -12.23
C LEU A 327 0.45 2.19 -13.47
N ASP A 328 0.91 2.59 -14.64
CA ASP A 328 0.69 1.82 -15.87
C ASP A 328 1.50 0.50 -15.88
N ALA A 329 1.12 -0.41 -16.78
CA ALA A 329 1.72 -1.74 -16.86
C ALA A 329 3.23 -1.72 -17.17
N GLN A 330 3.70 -0.78 -18.00
CA GLN A 330 5.12 -0.70 -18.34
C GLN A 330 5.95 -0.26 -17.14
N ARG A 331 5.52 0.81 -16.44
CA ARG A 331 6.20 1.28 -15.24
C ARG A 331 6.12 0.25 -14.11
N ALA A 332 5.03 -0.50 -14.00
CA ALA A 332 4.91 -1.61 -13.07
C ALA A 332 5.91 -2.74 -13.36
N LEU A 333 6.15 -3.06 -14.64
CA LEU A 333 7.17 -4.02 -15.06
C LEU A 333 8.57 -3.51 -14.73
N ASP A 334 8.88 -2.25 -15.08
CA ASP A 334 10.17 -1.62 -14.79
C ASP A 334 10.48 -1.58 -13.28
N TRP A 335 9.43 -1.52 -12.46
CA TRP A 335 9.55 -1.52 -11.01
C TRP A 335 9.72 -2.91 -10.40
N GLY A 336 9.39 -3.97 -11.15
CA GLY A 336 9.31 -5.34 -10.64
C GLY A 336 8.01 -5.64 -9.87
N LEU A 337 6.99 -4.78 -9.98
CA LEU A 337 5.67 -5.06 -9.39
C LEU A 337 5.02 -6.24 -10.10
N ILE A 338 5.21 -6.31 -11.41
CA ILE A 338 4.82 -7.43 -12.26
C ILE A 338 6.05 -8.03 -12.96
N ASP A 339 5.91 -9.25 -13.46
CA ASP A 339 7.01 -10.05 -13.99
C ASP A 339 6.96 -10.22 -15.52
N GLU A 340 5.80 -10.03 -16.15
CA GLU A 340 5.61 -10.15 -17.60
C GLU A 340 4.42 -9.31 -18.08
N LEU A 341 4.53 -8.74 -19.27
CA LEU A 341 3.40 -8.25 -20.06
C LEU A 341 3.02 -9.27 -21.13
N ARG A 342 1.75 -9.69 -21.15
CA ARG A 342 1.23 -10.69 -22.11
C ARG A 342 -0.20 -10.38 -22.53
#